data_AF-A0A3N5GCX0-F1
#
_entry.id   AF-A0A3N5GCX0-F1
#
_cell.length_a   1.000
_cell.length_b   1.000
_cell.length_c   1.000
_cell.angle_alpha   90.00
_cell.angle_beta   90.00
_cell.angle_gamma   90.00
#
_symmetry.space_group_name_H-M   'P 1'
#
loop_
_entity.id
_entity.type
_entity.pdbx_description
1 polymer ?
#
loop_
_entity_poly.entity_id
_entity_poly.type
_entity_poly.pdbx_seq_one_letter_code
_entity_poly.pdbx_strand_id
1 'polypeptide(L)'
;MHLRKWRKRVNGKTEEYWALVESYRTARGPRQRIVAYLGDVTEPVREGVARAARGQRHHQPSLLEAEPPAWVEVDTRRLRVERVRDFGGPWLGRQLIEMVGLEGWLRETLPAGREEIPWAAMAQVLVLGRLCDPSSELALA
;
A
#
# COMPACT_ATOMS: atom_id res chain seq x y z
N MET A 1 -5.80 27.75 9.95
CA MET A 1 -4.89 27.36 11.05
C MET A 1 -3.47 27.23 10.49
N HIS A 2 -2.41 27.14 11.31
CA HIS A 2 -1.03 26.96 10.83
C HIS A 2 -0.20 26.11 11.79
N LEU A 3 0.90 25.54 11.30
CA LEU A 3 1.88 24.83 12.11
C LEU A 3 2.89 25.79 12.74
N ARG A 4 3.21 25.58 14.01
CA ARG A 4 4.25 26.29 14.73
C ARG A 4 5.24 25.32 15.35
N LYS A 5 6.53 25.56 15.12
CA LYS A 5 7.62 24.81 15.74
C LYS A 5 7.91 25.39 17.13
N TRP A 6 8.04 24.50 18.11
CA TRP A 6 8.45 24.83 19.47
C TRP A 6 9.75 24.10 19.80
N ARG A 7 10.57 24.74 20.63
CA ARG A 7 11.82 24.19 21.13
C ARG A 7 11.80 24.27 22.64
N LYS A 8 12.05 23.15 23.30
CA LYS A 8 12.18 23.08 24.75
C LYS A 8 13.51 22.45 25.10
N ARG A 9 14.17 22.96 26.13
CA ARG A 9 15.41 22.37 26.66
C ARG A 9 15.05 21.52 27.88
N VAL A 10 15.37 20.23 27.83
CA VAL A 10 15.12 19.26 28.91
C VAL A 10 16.39 18.43 29.11
N ASN A 11 16.91 18.39 30.34
CA ASN A 11 18.11 17.61 30.70
C ASN A 11 19.32 17.82 29.75
N GLY A 12 19.57 19.07 29.36
CA GLY A 12 20.67 19.43 28.44
C GLY A 12 20.41 19.16 26.96
N LYS A 13 19.35 18.42 26.60
CA LYS A 13 18.95 18.15 25.21
C LYS A 13 17.88 19.15 24.75
N THR A 14 17.89 19.48 23.46
CA THR A 14 16.84 20.31 22.83
C THR A 14 15.83 19.39 22.20
N GLU A 15 14.60 19.39 22.72
CA GLU A 15 13.47 18.72 22.12
C GLU A 15 12.72 19.71 21.22
N GLU A 16 12.40 19.28 20.01
CA GLU A 16 11.62 20.04 19.06
C GLU A 16 10.26 19.36 18.88
N TYR A 17 9.18 20.13 18.92
CA TYR A 17 7.85 19.61 18.65
C TYR A 17 7.02 20.60 17.84
N TRP A 18 6.03 20.09 17.13
CA TRP A 18 5.12 20.88 16.33
C TRP A 18 3.75 20.97 17.00
N ALA A 19 3.10 22.12 16.84
CA ALA A 19 1.73 22.34 17.29
C ALA A 19 0.90 22.95 16.16
N LEU A 20 -0.35 22.51 16.04
CA LEU A 20 -1.36 23.16 15.21
C LEU A 20 -1.97 24.32 15.99
N VAL A 21 -1.92 25.52 15.41
CA VAL A 21 -2.35 26.76 16.05
C VAL A 21 -3.48 27.40 15.25
N GLU A 22 -4.51 27.82 15.97
CA GLU A 22 -5.61 28.61 15.43
C GLU A 22 -5.44 30.07 15.87
N SER A 23 -5.59 30.99 14.92
CA SER A 23 -5.71 32.42 15.21
C SER A 23 -7.17 32.81 15.15
N TYR A 24 -7.70 33.38 16.22
CA TYR A 24 -9.10 33.79 16.35
C TYR A 24 -9.19 35.25 16.81
N ARG A 25 -10.25 35.96 16.42
CA ARG A 25 -10.44 37.37 16.78
C ARG A 25 -11.14 37.48 18.13
N THR A 26 -10.65 38.42 18.94
CA THR A 26 -11.32 38.85 20.17
C THR A 26 -11.58 40.35 20.10
N ALA A 27 -12.41 40.88 21.00
CA ALA A 27 -12.65 42.32 21.12
C ALA A 27 -11.36 43.14 21.36
N ARG A 28 -10.31 42.51 21.89
CA ARG A 28 -8.99 43.12 22.15
C ARG A 28 -7.95 42.82 21.06
N GLY A 29 -8.39 42.34 19.89
CA GLY A 29 -7.52 41.97 18.77
C GLY A 29 -7.33 40.46 18.58
N PRO A 30 -6.48 40.05 17.63
CA PRO A 30 -6.24 38.65 17.32
C PRO A 30 -5.50 37.93 18.45
N ARG A 31 -5.95 36.73 18.79
CA ARG A 31 -5.32 35.82 19.77
C ARG A 31 -5.04 34.47 19.11
N GLN A 32 -4.17 33.68 19.72
CA GLN A 32 -3.81 32.36 19.26
C GLN A 32 -4.10 31.32 20.33
N ARG A 33 -4.59 30.14 19.93
CA ARG A 33 -4.72 28.96 20.79
C ARG A 33 -4.14 27.73 20.10
N ILE A 34 -3.60 26.82 20.90
CA ILE A 34 -3.13 25.51 20.43
C ILE A 34 -4.36 24.62 20.26
N VAL A 35 -4.50 24.04 19.08
CA VAL A 35 -5.58 23.09 18.75
C VAL A 35 -5.12 21.66 19.03
N ALA A 36 -3.88 21.33 18.66
CA ALA A 36 -3.29 20.01 18.88
C ALA A 36 -1.76 20.10 18.98
N TYR A 37 -1.18 19.27 19.85
CA TYR A 37 0.25 18.97 19.86
C TYR A 37 0.52 17.79 18.93
N LEU A 38 1.44 17.95 17.99
CA LEU A 38 1.78 16.92 17.02
C LEU A 38 3.03 16.12 17.42
N GLY A 39 3.82 16.62 18.37
CA GLY A 39 5.10 16.02 18.73
C GLY A 39 6.16 16.24 17.65
N ASP A 40 7.11 15.31 17.55
CA ASP A 40 8.09 15.28 16.47
C ASP A 40 7.50 14.52 15.27
N VAL A 41 7.19 15.26 14.21
CA VAL A 41 6.53 14.74 13.00
C VAL A 41 7.41 14.96 11.79
N THR A 42 7.46 13.93 10.94
CA THR A 42 8.22 13.95 9.68
C THR A 42 7.71 15.04 8.73
N GLU A 43 8.56 15.46 7.80
CA GLU A 43 8.23 16.51 6.85
C GLU A 43 6.96 16.26 6.03
N PRO A 44 6.70 15.05 5.50
CA PRO A 44 5.46 14.76 4.77
C PRO A 44 4.21 14.95 5.63
N VAL A 45 4.27 14.52 6.91
CA VAL A 45 3.16 14.68 7.86
C VAL A 45 2.91 16.17 8.15
N ARG A 46 3.97 16.97 8.32
CA ARG A 46 3.84 18.42 8.50
C ARG A 46 3.19 19.07 7.30
N GLU A 47 3.60 18.69 6.10
CA GLU A 47 3.05 19.25 4.88
C GLU A 47 1.56 18.90 4.71
N GLY A 48 1.19 17.63 4.94
CA GLY A 48 -0.20 17.19 4.91
C GLY A 48 -1.09 17.93 5.91
N VAL A 49 -0.65 18.08 7.16
CA VAL A 49 -1.39 18.82 8.20
C VAL A 49 -1.48 20.32 7.85
N ALA A 50 -0.41 20.92 7.32
CA ALA A 50 -0.43 22.33 6.91
C ALA A 50 -1.39 22.58 5.74
N ARG A 51 -1.47 21.68 4.76
CA ARG A 51 -2.44 21.73 3.64
C ARG A 51 -3.87 21.60 4.15
N ALA A 52 -4.15 20.58 4.98
CA ALA A 52 -5.46 20.37 5.59
C ALA A 52 -5.91 21.60 6.41
N ALA A 53 -5.00 22.19 7.18
CA ALA A 53 -5.24 23.39 7.99
C ALA A 53 -5.56 24.66 7.18
N ARG A 54 -5.24 24.68 5.88
CA ARG A 54 -5.58 25.73 4.91
C ARG A 54 -6.91 25.46 4.20
N GLY A 55 -7.61 24.37 4.54
CA GLY A 55 -8.85 23.96 3.87
C GLY A 55 -8.62 23.39 2.47
N GLN A 56 -7.38 23.07 2.11
CA GLN A 56 -7.08 22.34 0.89
C GLN A 56 -7.54 20.90 1.13
N ARG A 57 -8.72 20.56 0.61
CA ARG A 57 -9.25 19.20 0.66
C ARG A 57 -8.31 18.33 -0.17
N HIS A 58 -7.66 17.38 0.48
CA HIS A 58 -7.07 16.29 -0.26
C HIS A 58 -8.21 15.51 -0.91
N HIS A 59 -8.13 15.30 -2.23
CA HIS A 59 -8.70 14.10 -2.81
C HIS A 59 -7.94 12.96 -2.15
N GLN A 60 -8.59 12.20 -1.28
CA GLN A 60 -8.05 10.90 -0.92
C GLN A 60 -8.13 10.10 -2.22
N PRO A 61 -6.99 9.79 -2.86
CA PRO A 61 -7.06 9.03 -4.09
C PRO A 61 -7.77 7.72 -3.78
N SER A 62 -8.62 7.27 -4.70
CA SER A 62 -9.13 5.91 -4.61
C SER A 62 -7.95 4.94 -4.53
N LEU A 63 -8.16 3.72 -4.01
CA LEU A 63 -7.09 2.69 -3.92
C LEU A 63 -6.34 2.46 -5.24
N LEU A 64 -6.93 2.85 -6.37
CA LEU A 64 -6.42 2.67 -7.73
C LEU A 64 -5.89 3.95 -8.38
N GLU A 65 -6.06 5.11 -7.74
CA GLU A 65 -5.48 6.36 -8.24
C GLU A 65 -4.03 6.46 -7.77
N ALA A 66 -3.11 6.42 -8.74
CA ALA A 66 -1.68 6.48 -8.47
C ALA A 66 -1.31 7.87 -7.91
N GLU A 67 -0.88 7.92 -6.65
CA GLU A 67 -0.21 9.10 -6.13
C GLU A 67 1.12 9.33 -6.88
N PRO A 68 1.50 10.59 -7.17
CA PRO A 68 2.80 10.88 -7.73
C PRO A 68 3.90 10.34 -6.81
N PRO A 69 4.93 9.69 -7.35
CA PRO A 69 5.92 8.97 -6.54
C PRO A 69 6.71 9.95 -5.65
N ALA A 70 6.85 9.59 -4.38
CA ALA A 70 7.78 10.26 -3.47
C ALA A 70 9.17 9.63 -3.63
N TRP A 71 10.15 10.45 -4.01
CA TRP A 71 11.54 10.03 -4.13
C TRP A 71 12.23 10.11 -2.77
N VAL A 72 12.96 9.05 -2.41
CA VAL A 72 13.75 8.97 -1.19
C VAL A 72 15.17 8.54 -1.55
N GLU A 73 16.15 9.17 -0.93
CA GLU A 73 17.56 8.78 -1.10
C GLU A 73 17.83 7.48 -0.33
N VAL A 74 18.40 6.49 -1.03
CA VAL A 74 18.69 5.17 -0.48
C VAL A 74 20.15 4.78 -0.71
N ASP A 75 20.78 4.16 0.29
CA ASP A 75 22.13 3.59 0.13
C ASP A 75 22.05 2.28 -0.67
N THR A 76 22.37 2.37 -1.96
CA THR A 76 22.35 1.24 -2.90
C THR A 76 23.31 0.12 -2.51
N ARG A 77 24.38 0.40 -1.74
CA ARG A 77 25.34 -0.62 -1.28
C ARG A 77 24.75 -1.52 -0.20
N ARG A 78 23.69 -1.08 0.48
CA ARG A 78 23.01 -1.80 1.55
C ARG A 78 21.65 -2.37 1.13
N LEU A 79 21.27 -2.17 -0.13
CA LEU A 79 20.06 -2.74 -0.68
C LEU A 79 20.17 -4.27 -0.73
N ARG A 80 19.15 -4.96 -0.21
CA ARG A 80 18.99 -6.41 -0.36
C ARG A 80 17.64 -6.70 -0.96
N VAL A 81 17.60 -7.62 -1.92
CA VAL A 81 16.35 -8.16 -2.45
C VAL A 81 16.03 -9.40 -1.65
N GLU A 82 14.88 -9.39 -0.98
CA GLU A 82 14.39 -10.52 -0.19
C GLU A 82 13.07 -11.02 -0.77
N ARG A 83 12.82 -12.34 -0.63
CA ARG A 83 11.58 -12.97 -1.10
C ARG A 83 11.33 -12.72 -2.59
N VAL A 84 12.37 -12.88 -3.41
CA VAL A 84 12.21 -12.97 -4.86
C VAL A 84 11.22 -14.10 -5.11
N ARG A 85 10.07 -13.74 -5.68
CA ARG A 85 9.09 -14.73 -6.12
C ARG A 85 9.35 -14.98 -7.58
N ASP A 86 9.47 -16.25 -7.94
CA ASP A 86 9.45 -16.63 -9.33
C ASP A 86 8.09 -16.23 -9.92
N PHE A 87 8.15 -15.49 -11.01
CA PHE A 87 6.99 -15.00 -11.73
C PHE A 87 7.09 -15.45 -13.18
N GLY A 88 5.94 -15.76 -13.79
CA GLY A 88 5.85 -16.07 -15.21
C GLY A 88 5.56 -17.55 -15.52
N GLY A 89 6.00 -18.50 -14.70
CA GLY A 89 5.70 -19.93 -14.89
C GLY A 89 4.20 -20.21 -15.00
N PRO A 90 3.38 -19.86 -13.98
CA PRO A 90 1.93 -20.06 -14.04
C PRO A 90 1.24 -19.29 -15.16
N TRP A 91 1.75 -18.10 -15.50
CA TRP A 91 1.22 -17.30 -16.60
C TRP A 91 1.47 -17.96 -17.95
N LEU A 92 2.70 -18.39 -18.22
CA LEU A 92 3.08 -19.09 -19.45
C LEU A 92 2.34 -20.42 -19.57
N GLY A 93 2.26 -21.18 -18.47
CA GLY A 93 1.47 -22.40 -18.41
C GLY A 93 0.00 -22.16 -18.76
N ARG A 94 -0.59 -21.06 -18.27
CA ARG A 94 -1.97 -20.70 -18.60
C ARG A 94 -2.12 -20.39 -20.09
N GLN A 95 -1.17 -19.65 -20.68
CA GLN A 95 -1.17 -19.39 -22.12
C GLN A 95 -1.06 -20.69 -22.93
N LEU A 96 -0.27 -21.66 -22.48
CA LEU A 96 -0.18 -22.98 -23.12
C LEU A 96 -1.50 -23.74 -23.06
N ILE A 97 -2.18 -23.75 -21.91
CA ILE A 97 -3.51 -24.36 -21.72
C ILE A 97 -4.54 -23.75 -22.68
N GLU A 98 -4.52 -22.42 -22.83
CA GLU A 98 -5.39 -21.71 -23.77
C GLU A 98 -5.06 -22.08 -25.22
N MET A 99 -3.78 -22.10 -25.61
CA MET A 99 -3.33 -22.43 -26.97
C MET A 99 -3.69 -23.85 -27.43
N VAL A 100 -3.63 -24.83 -26.52
CA VAL A 100 -3.99 -26.23 -26.85
C VAL A 100 -5.49 -26.50 -26.69
N GLY A 101 -6.29 -25.50 -26.29
CA GLY A 101 -7.74 -25.64 -26.11
C GLY A 101 -8.14 -26.50 -24.90
N LEU A 102 -7.21 -26.80 -23.99
CA LEU A 102 -7.45 -27.70 -22.86
C LEU A 102 -8.53 -27.16 -21.92
N GLU A 103 -8.59 -25.85 -21.71
CA GLU A 103 -9.62 -25.24 -20.88
C GLU A 103 -11.04 -25.51 -21.41
N GLY A 104 -11.26 -25.39 -22.72
CA GLY A 104 -12.55 -25.68 -23.35
C GLY A 104 -12.92 -27.15 -23.20
N TRP A 105 -11.99 -28.04 -23.54
CA TRP A 105 -12.18 -29.48 -23.41
C TRP A 105 -12.50 -29.91 -21.97
N LEU A 106 -11.82 -29.34 -20.97
CA LEU A 106 -12.09 -29.62 -19.56
C LEU A 106 -13.49 -29.18 -19.14
N ARG A 107 -13.96 -28.01 -19.60
CA ARG A 107 -15.33 -27.53 -19.29
C ARG A 107 -16.40 -28.43 -19.92
N GLU A 108 -16.16 -28.95 -21.11
CA GLU A 108 -17.08 -29.87 -21.79
C GLU A 108 -17.11 -31.26 -21.12
N THR A 109 -15.96 -31.72 -20.65
CA THR A 109 -15.79 -33.08 -20.10
C THR A 109 -16.09 -33.17 -18.61
N LEU A 110 -15.92 -32.09 -17.85
CA LEU A 110 -16.16 -32.02 -16.41
C LEU A 110 -17.41 -31.18 -16.13
N PRO A 111 -18.60 -31.80 -16.10
CA PRO A 111 -19.84 -31.08 -15.84
C PRO A 111 -19.88 -30.51 -14.43
N ALA A 112 -20.65 -29.43 -14.27
CA ALA A 112 -20.84 -28.81 -12.99
C ALA A 112 -21.61 -29.73 -12.03
N GLY A 113 -21.17 -29.78 -10.77
CA GLY A 113 -21.74 -30.58 -9.70
C GLY A 113 -22.17 -29.73 -8.50
N ARG A 114 -21.57 -30.00 -7.33
CA ARG A 114 -21.82 -29.26 -6.08
C ARG A 114 -20.64 -28.37 -5.65
N GLU A 115 -19.68 -28.20 -6.54
CA GLU A 115 -18.48 -27.43 -6.30
C GLU A 115 -18.76 -25.92 -6.26
N GLU A 116 -18.03 -25.23 -5.39
CA GLU A 116 -18.00 -23.75 -5.36
C GLU A 116 -17.06 -23.19 -6.45
N ILE A 117 -15.99 -23.93 -6.74
CA ILE A 117 -15.02 -23.61 -7.80
C ILE A 117 -15.17 -24.65 -8.91
N PRO A 118 -15.41 -24.26 -10.18
CA PRO A 118 -15.59 -25.21 -11.28
C PRO A 118 -14.45 -26.23 -11.39
N TRP A 119 -14.78 -27.51 -11.61
CA TRP A 119 -13.78 -28.57 -11.74
C TRP A 119 -12.75 -28.31 -12.84
N ALA A 120 -13.15 -27.69 -13.94
CA ALA A 120 -12.24 -27.27 -15.00
C ALA A 120 -11.18 -26.25 -14.51
N ALA A 121 -11.53 -25.37 -13.56
CA ALA A 121 -10.58 -24.44 -12.98
C ALA A 121 -9.63 -25.16 -12.02
N MET A 122 -10.15 -26.08 -11.18
CA MET A 122 -9.31 -26.87 -10.28
C MET A 122 -8.31 -27.74 -11.06
N ALA A 123 -8.75 -28.39 -12.14
CA ALA A 123 -7.88 -29.18 -13.02
C ALA A 123 -6.76 -28.32 -13.64
N GLN A 124 -7.06 -27.09 -14.07
CA GLN A 124 -6.02 -26.17 -14.55
C GLN A 124 -5.03 -25.81 -13.45
N VAL A 125 -5.49 -25.55 -12.22
CA VAL A 125 -4.60 -25.27 -11.08
C VAL A 125 -3.66 -26.45 -10.81
N LEU A 126 -4.14 -27.68 -10.86
CA LEU A 126 -3.32 -28.88 -10.67
C LEU A 126 -2.30 -29.08 -11.80
N VAL A 127 -2.70 -28.84 -13.05
CA VAL A 127 -1.81 -28.91 -14.21
C VAL A 127 -0.73 -27.83 -14.15
N LEU A 128 -1.11 -26.58 -13.90
CA LEU A 128 -0.18 -25.45 -13.76
C LEU A 128 0.73 -25.63 -12.58
N GLY A 129 0.18 -26.14 -11.47
CA GLY A 129 0.91 -26.64 -10.35
C GLY A 129 1.98 -27.57 -10.87
N ARG A 130 1.64 -28.78 -11.32
CA ARG A 130 2.64 -29.78 -11.75
C ARG A 130 3.70 -29.27 -12.75
N LEU A 131 3.34 -28.38 -13.67
CA LEU A 131 4.25 -27.74 -14.63
C LEU A 131 5.24 -26.75 -14.00
N CYS A 132 4.85 -26.06 -12.93
CA CYS A 132 5.64 -25.02 -12.26
C CYS A 132 6.37 -25.52 -11.00
N ASP A 133 6.49 -26.84 -10.82
CA ASP A 133 7.24 -27.51 -9.75
C ASP A 133 6.83 -27.29 -8.26
N PRO A 134 5.53 -27.23 -7.89
CA PRO A 134 5.06 -27.59 -6.57
C PRO A 134 5.13 -29.11 -6.44
N SER A 135 5.89 -29.53 -5.43
CA SER A 135 6.24 -30.92 -5.16
C SER A 135 5.04 -31.85 -4.87
N SER A 136 3.86 -31.31 -4.54
CA SER A 136 2.63 -32.06 -4.27
C SER A 136 1.38 -31.16 -4.26
N GLU A 137 0.17 -31.75 -4.24
CA GLU A 137 -1.08 -31.00 -3.99
C GLU A 137 -1.08 -30.29 -2.62
N LEU A 138 -0.41 -30.89 -1.62
CA LEU A 138 -0.16 -30.26 -0.31
C LEU A 138 0.74 -29.02 -0.40
N ALA A 139 1.59 -28.92 -1.42
CA ALA A 139 2.39 -27.72 -1.67
C ALA A 139 1.59 -26.59 -2.35
N LEU A 140 0.38 -26.89 -2.83
CA LEU A 140 -0.56 -25.94 -3.42
C LEU A 140 -1.64 -25.47 -2.44
N ALA A 141 -1.82 -26.15 -1.31
CA ALA A 141 -2.80 -25.85 -0.25
C ALA A 141 -2.24 -24.88 0.79
#